data_AF-A0A519V8A1-F1
#
_entry.id   AF-A0A519V8A1-F1
#
_cell.length_a   1.000
_cell.length_b   1.000
_cell.length_c   1.000
_cell.angle_alpha   90.00
_cell.angle_beta   90.00
_cell.angle_gamma   90.00
#
_symmetry.space_group_name_H-M   'P 1'
#
loop_
_entity.id
_entity.type
_entity.pdbx_description
1 polymer ?
#
loop_
_entity_poly.entity_id
_entity_poly.type
_entity_poly.pdbx_seq_one_letter_code
_entity_poly.pdbx_strand_id
1 'polypeptide(L)'
;LALKLAKPKIETRIIEKEVFINRVDEFKFNRAAADNLGLSDREIEVLQLMANGLSNQEIADKLFISLNTIKTHISRIFEKMNVKRRTQAIELAKNLSIISY
;
A
#
# COMPACT_ATOMS: atom_id res chain seq x y z
N LEU A 1 -28.35 17.66 48.33
CA LEU A 1 -27.26 18.58 47.89
C LEU A 1 -26.24 17.75 47.13
N ALA A 2 -25.97 18.08 45.86
CA ALA A 2 -25.23 17.26 44.90
C ALA A 2 -23.70 17.35 45.10
N LEU A 3 -23.01 16.19 45.08
CA LEU A 3 -21.55 16.08 45.07
C LEU A 3 -21.01 16.30 43.66
N LYS A 4 -20.21 17.36 43.50
CA LYS A 4 -19.57 17.79 42.25
C LYS A 4 -18.29 16.97 42.04
N LEU A 5 -18.30 16.03 41.09
CA LEU A 5 -17.13 15.26 40.67
C LEU A 5 -16.15 16.17 39.90
N ALA A 6 -14.98 16.45 40.47
CA ALA A 6 -13.90 17.18 39.80
C ALA A 6 -13.08 16.22 38.92
N LYS A 7 -12.97 16.52 37.62
CA LYS A 7 -12.19 15.73 36.65
C LYS A 7 -10.68 15.99 36.88
N PRO A 8 -9.81 14.97 36.95
CA PRO A 8 -8.38 15.18 37.12
C PRO A 8 -7.79 15.87 35.88
N LYS A 9 -7.04 16.94 36.11
CA LYS A 9 -6.30 17.71 35.10
C LYS A 9 -5.11 16.87 34.64
N ILE A 10 -5.25 16.19 33.51
CA ILE A 10 -4.14 15.50 32.86
C ILE A 10 -3.28 16.58 32.21
N GLU A 11 -2.15 16.91 32.85
CA GLU A 11 -1.13 17.78 32.25
C GLU A 11 -0.35 16.95 31.22
N THR A 12 -0.72 17.09 29.95
CA THR A 12 0.01 16.53 28.83
C THR A 12 1.38 17.21 28.77
N ARG A 13 2.39 16.58 29.38
CA ARG A 13 3.78 16.88 29.06
C ARG A 13 4.01 16.49 27.61
N ILE A 14 4.07 17.49 26.75
CA ILE A 14 4.53 17.35 25.37
C ILE A 14 6.01 17.01 25.47
N ILE A 15 6.33 15.71 25.50
CA ILE A 15 7.68 15.24 25.24
C ILE A 15 7.76 15.19 23.72
N GLU A 16 8.34 16.22 23.12
CA GLU A 16 8.79 16.20 21.73
C GLU A 16 9.86 15.12 21.63
N LYS A 17 9.44 13.85 21.52
CA LYS A 17 10.34 12.79 21.11
C LYS A 17 10.60 13.07 19.65
N GLU A 18 11.72 13.72 19.37
CA GLU A 18 12.24 13.86 18.02
C GLU A 18 12.38 12.44 17.44
N VAL A 19 11.37 12.02 16.69
CA VAL A 19 11.45 10.80 15.90
C VAL A 19 12.37 11.16 14.76
N PHE A 20 13.64 10.77 14.89
CA PHE A 20 14.56 10.69 13.76
C PHE A 20 13.96 9.72 12.74
N ILE A 21 13.11 10.23 11.85
CA ILE A 21 12.75 9.53 10.63
C ILE A 21 14.05 9.53 9.83
N ASN A 22 14.80 8.43 9.89
CA ASN A 22 15.80 8.13 8.87
C ASN A 22 15.07 8.02 7.53
N ARG A 23 14.69 9.16 6.93
CA ARG A 23 14.31 9.27 5.53
C ARG A 23 15.59 9.02 4.76
N VAL A 24 15.88 7.76 4.43
CA VAL A 24 16.00 7.19 3.07
C VAL A 24 16.43 5.72 3.26
N ASP A 25 15.51 4.81 3.58
CA ASP A 25 15.69 3.47 3.03
C ASP A 25 15.49 3.68 1.53
N GLU A 26 16.57 3.72 0.75
CA GLU A 26 16.47 3.79 -0.71
C GLU A 26 15.66 2.57 -1.16
N PHE A 27 14.36 2.76 -1.40
CA PHE A 27 13.55 1.74 -2.00
C PHE A 27 14.13 1.44 -3.39
N LYS A 28 14.87 0.34 -3.50
CA LYS A 28 15.43 -0.14 -4.76
C LYS A 28 14.42 -1.08 -5.39
N PHE A 29 13.73 -0.59 -6.40
CA PHE A 29 12.81 -1.39 -7.19
C PHE A 29 13.53 -2.62 -7.77
N ASN A 30 13.09 -3.81 -7.39
CA ASN A 30 13.65 -5.07 -7.86
C ASN A 30 13.02 -5.48 -9.20
N ARG A 31 13.52 -4.90 -10.29
CA ARG A 31 13.11 -5.24 -11.67
C ARG A 31 13.24 -6.74 -11.96
N ALA A 32 14.31 -7.39 -11.50
CA ALA A 32 14.53 -8.81 -11.72
C ALA A 32 13.44 -9.68 -11.08
N ALA A 33 12.99 -9.35 -9.87
CA ALA A 33 11.87 -10.06 -9.25
C ALA A 33 10.55 -9.86 -10.01
N ALA A 34 10.30 -8.65 -10.51
CA ALA A 34 9.12 -8.40 -11.34
C ALA A 34 9.16 -9.17 -12.67
N ASP A 35 10.34 -9.26 -13.30
CA ASP A 35 10.55 -9.99 -14.55
C ASP A 35 10.42 -11.51 -14.37
N ASN A 36 10.93 -12.05 -13.25
CA ASN A 36 10.76 -13.47 -12.90
C ASN A 36 9.29 -13.85 -12.72
N LEU A 37 8.45 -12.91 -12.26
CA LEU A 37 7.00 -13.09 -12.17
C LEU A 37 6.28 -12.78 -13.50
N GLY A 38 6.99 -12.30 -14.51
CA GLY A 38 6.41 -11.89 -15.79
C GLY A 38 5.48 -10.68 -15.68
N LEU A 39 5.68 -9.81 -14.68
CA LEU A 39 4.88 -8.61 -14.49
C LEU A 39 5.27 -7.53 -15.50
N SER A 40 4.27 -6.99 -16.20
CA SER A 40 4.41 -5.81 -17.06
C SER A 40 4.48 -4.53 -16.25
N ASP A 41 4.99 -3.46 -16.85
CA ASP A 41 5.06 -2.13 -16.22
C ASP A 41 3.69 -1.65 -15.75
N ARG A 42 2.67 -1.90 -16.56
CA ARG A 42 1.28 -1.54 -16.23
C ARG A 42 0.75 -2.32 -15.04
N GLU A 43 1.12 -3.60 -14.92
CA GLU A 43 0.71 -4.43 -13.78
C GLU A 43 1.43 -4.00 -12.49
N ILE A 44 2.71 -3.62 -12.58
CA ILE A 44 3.48 -3.05 -11.47
C ILE A 44 2.84 -1.74 -11.01
N GLU A 45 2.46 -0.86 -11.94
CA GLU A 45 1.78 0.40 -11.63
C GLU A 45 0.43 0.16 -10.94
N VAL A 46 -0.38 -0.76 -11.44
CA VAL A 46 -1.65 -1.16 -10.79
C VAL A 46 -1.38 -1.70 -9.38
N LEU A 47 -0.36 -2.54 -9.20
CA LEU A 47 0.01 -3.12 -7.91
C LEU A 47 0.48 -2.05 -6.90
N GLN A 48 1.22 -1.04 -7.36
CA GLN A 48 1.62 0.11 -6.56
C GLN A 48 0.41 0.94 -6.12
N LEU A 49 -0.54 1.21 -7.02
CA LEU A 49 -1.78 1.89 -6.68
C LEU A 49 -2.66 1.07 -5.72
N MET A 50 -2.62 -0.27 -5.85
CA MET A 50 -3.30 -1.16 -4.92
C MET A 50 -2.71 -1.06 -3.50
N ALA A 51 -1.39 -0.98 -3.39
CA ALA A 51 -0.72 -0.82 -2.11
C ALA A 51 -0.98 0.54 -1.45
N ASN A 52 -1.12 1.59 -2.27
CA ASN A 52 -1.57 2.91 -1.82
C ASN A 52 -3.03 2.94 -1.32
N GLY A 53 -3.73 1.81 -1.32
CA GLY A 53 -5.09 1.69 -0.77
C GLY A 53 -6.22 2.04 -1.74
N LEU A 54 -5.92 2.37 -3.01
CA LEU A 54 -6.95 2.79 -3.96
C LEU A 54 -7.89 1.62 -4.34
N SER A 55 -9.18 1.87 -4.35
CA SER A 55 -10.20 0.96 -4.88
C SER A 55 -10.02 0.74 -6.38
N ASN A 56 -10.60 -0.35 -6.91
CA ASN A 56 -10.48 -0.64 -8.35
C ASN A 56 -11.09 0.46 -9.22
N GLN A 57 -12.09 1.19 -8.72
CA GLN A 57 -12.69 2.32 -9.41
C GLN A 57 -11.72 3.51 -9.44
N GLU A 58 -11.14 3.88 -8.30
CA GLU A 58 -10.15 4.97 -8.23
C GLU A 58 -8.90 4.67 -9.09
N ILE A 59 -8.47 3.41 -9.14
CA ILE A 59 -7.39 2.98 -10.03
C ILE A 59 -7.82 3.16 -11.48
N ALA A 60 -9.02 2.73 -11.86
CA ALA A 60 -9.54 2.88 -13.22
C ALA A 60 -9.60 4.35 -13.65
N ASP A 61 -10.11 5.22 -12.78
CA ASP A 61 -10.22 6.65 -13.01
C ASP A 61 -8.84 7.31 -13.14
N LYS A 62 -7.90 6.99 -12.23
CA LYS A 62 -6.53 7.52 -12.26
C LYS A 62 -5.75 7.09 -13.51
N LEU A 63 -6.05 5.89 -13.99
CA LEU A 63 -5.40 5.28 -15.13
C LEU A 63 -6.13 5.54 -16.46
N PHE A 64 -7.24 6.29 -16.43
CA PHE A 64 -8.10 6.62 -17.57
C PHE A 64 -8.52 5.39 -18.39
N ILE A 65 -8.86 4.29 -17.72
CA ILE A 65 -9.30 3.02 -18.33
C ILE A 65 -10.56 2.49 -17.65
N SER A 66 -11.23 1.52 -18.29
CA SER A 66 -12.45 0.96 -17.73
C SER A 66 -12.20 0.13 -16.46
N LEU A 67 -13.18 0.10 -15.55
CA LEU A 67 -13.16 -0.79 -14.38
C LEU A 67 -12.96 -2.26 -14.77
N ASN A 68 -13.54 -2.69 -15.90
CA ASN A 68 -13.38 -4.05 -16.40
C ASN A 68 -11.92 -4.34 -16.76
N THR A 69 -11.26 -3.40 -17.43
CA THR A 69 -9.83 -3.49 -17.78
C THR A 69 -8.98 -3.63 -16.51
N ILE A 70 -9.26 -2.85 -15.46
CA ILE A 70 -8.57 -3.00 -14.17
C ILE A 70 -8.81 -4.37 -13.54
N LYS A 71 -10.04 -4.88 -13.55
CA LYS A 71 -10.34 -6.22 -13.04
C LYS A 71 -9.52 -7.28 -13.78
N THR A 72 -9.38 -7.16 -15.11
CA THR A 72 -8.53 -8.05 -15.90
C THR A 72 -7.06 -7.94 -15.51
N HIS A 73 -6.51 -6.73 -15.34
CA HIS A 73 -5.13 -6.55 -14.86
C HIS A 73 -4.91 -7.20 -13.50
N ILE A 74 -5.83 -6.99 -12.54
CA ILE A 74 -5.75 -7.59 -11.20
C ILE A 74 -5.81 -9.12 -11.26
N SER A 75 -6.66 -9.69 -12.10
CA SER A 75 -6.71 -11.15 -12.30
C SER A 75 -5.38 -11.71 -12.80
N ARG A 76 -4.79 -11.05 -13.80
CA ARG A 76 -3.47 -11.46 -14.35
C ARG A 76 -2.35 -11.32 -13.33
N ILE A 77 -2.34 -10.25 -12.54
CA ILE A 77 -1.40 -10.06 -11.43
C ILE A 77 -1.51 -11.23 -10.45
N PHE A 78 -2.73 -11.59 -10.05
CA PHE A 78 -2.98 -12.68 -9.11
C PHE A 78 -2.54 -14.04 -9.66
N GLU A 79 -2.81 -14.32 -10.93
CA GLU A 79 -2.33 -15.52 -11.62
C GLU A 79 -0.80 -15.57 -11.66
N LYS A 80 -0.15 -14.48 -12.08
CA LYS A 80 1.32 -14.38 -12.18
C LYS A 80 2.03 -14.52 -10.83
N MET A 81 1.44 -13.95 -9.79
CA MET A 81 1.98 -14.00 -8.43
C MET A 81 1.53 -15.25 -7.66
N ASN A 82 0.67 -16.09 -8.24
CA ASN A 82 0.06 -17.27 -7.62
C ASN A 82 -0.63 -16.95 -6.27
N VAL A 83 -1.38 -15.85 -6.22
CA VAL A 83 -2.11 -15.38 -5.04
C VAL A 83 -3.61 -15.28 -5.31
N LYS A 84 -4.42 -15.30 -4.26
CA LYS A 84 -5.90 -15.22 -4.41
C LYS A 84 -6.48 -13.92 -3.86
N ARG A 85 -5.71 -13.20 -3.04
CA ARG A 85 -6.18 -12.02 -2.31
C ARG A 85 -5.29 -10.82 -2.58
N ARG A 86 -5.92 -9.65 -2.61
CA ARG A 86 -5.25 -8.35 -2.73
C ARG A 86 -4.14 -8.16 -1.70
N THR A 87 -4.41 -8.46 -0.44
CA THR A 87 -3.42 -8.33 0.64
C THR A 87 -2.20 -9.22 0.40
N GLN A 88 -2.41 -10.46 -0.08
CA GLN A 88 -1.32 -11.38 -0.41
C GLN A 88 -0.46 -10.86 -1.55
N ALA A 89 -1.09 -10.29 -2.60
CA ALA A 89 -0.36 -9.67 -3.70
C ALA A 89 0.51 -8.51 -3.22
N ILE A 90 -0.05 -7.62 -2.37
CA ILE A 90 0.68 -6.48 -1.82
C ILE A 90 1.84 -6.93 -0.93
N GLU A 91 1.60 -7.90 -0.04
CA GLU A 91 2.62 -8.44 0.86
C GLU A 91 3.77 -9.11 0.09
N LEU A 92 3.44 -9.93 -0.91
CA LEU A 92 4.46 -10.58 -1.74
C LEU A 92 5.26 -9.55 -2.56
N ALA A 93 4.60 -8.55 -3.14
CA ALA A 93 5.26 -7.47 -3.86
C ALA A 93 6.20 -6.66 -2.96
N LYS A 94 5.80 -6.43 -1.70
CA LYS A 94 6.64 -5.76 -0.69
C LYS A 94 7.87 -6.59 -0.35
N ASN A 95 7.69 -7.89 -0.07
CA ASN A 95 8.78 -8.80 0.27
C ASN A 95 9.80 -8.92 -0.88
N LEU A 96 9.33 -8.81 -2.12
CA LEU A 96 10.17 -8.83 -3.31
C LEU A 96 10.74 -7.46 -3.69
N SER A 97 10.43 -6.40 -2.95
CA SER A 97 10.83 -5.01 -3.26
C SER A 97 10.36 -4.54 -4.65
N ILE A 98 9.18 -4.98 -5.08
CA ILE A 98 8.52 -4.56 -6.33
C ILE A 98 7.71 -3.27 -6.12
N ILE A 99 7.27 -2.99 -4.89
CA ILE A 99 6.49 -1.78 -4.55
C ILE A 99 6.99 -1.11 -3.28
N SER A 100 6.86 0.22 -3.22
CA SER A 100 7.22 1.05 -2.05
C SER A 100 5.97 1.42 -1.26
N TYR A 101 6.03 1.39 0.08
CA TYR A 101 4.95 1.84 0.96
C TYR A 101 5.46 2.34 2.30
#